data_AF-A0A1S1N8I1-F1
#
_entry.id   AF-A0A1S1N8I1-F1
#
_cell.length_a   1.000
_cell.length_b   1.000
_cell.length_c   1.000
_cell.angle_alpha   90.00
_cell.angle_beta   90.00
_cell.angle_gamma   90.00
#
_symmetry.space_group_name_H-M   'P 1'
#
loop_
_entity.id
_entity.type
_entity.pdbx_description
1 polymer ?
#
loop_
_entity_poly.entity_id
_entity_poly.type
_entity_poly.pdbx_seq_one_letter_code
_entity_poly.pdbx_strand_id
1 'polypeptide(L)'
;MKRSFVLLMLFSSLSFTSQSASQDGFPALETRYMGLEPPGLTPKLFAPGIVSTKQYLETEVVFLSDMTQLSFTRNGRELKTPQWIVMQHKEGKWLEKAIAPSQVVKYFVLLAR
;
A
#
# COMPACT_ATOMS: atom_id res chain seq x y z
N MET A 1 -24.61 51.12 8.84
CA MET A 1 -24.28 50.54 7.52
C MET A 1 -23.01 49.67 7.55
N LYS A 2 -21.86 50.15 8.04
CA LYS A 2 -20.58 49.39 8.04
C LYS A 2 -20.59 48.07 8.86
N ARG A 3 -21.25 48.03 10.04
CA ARG A 3 -21.35 46.82 10.88
C ARG A 3 -22.25 45.72 10.28
N SER A 4 -23.27 46.11 9.53
CA SER A 4 -24.16 45.17 8.83
C SER A 4 -23.46 44.47 7.67
N PHE A 5 -22.57 45.19 6.97
CA PHE A 5 -21.76 44.64 5.88
C PHE A 5 -20.76 43.57 6.36
N VAL A 6 -20.20 43.75 7.57
CA VAL A 6 -19.30 42.76 8.19
C VAL A 6 -20.05 41.49 8.57
N LEU A 7 -21.29 41.60 9.09
CA LEU A 7 -22.13 40.43 9.35
C LEU A 7 -22.50 39.67 8.06
N LEU A 8 -22.77 40.39 6.97
CA LEU A 8 -23.09 39.79 5.67
C LEU A 8 -21.90 39.01 5.08
N MET A 9 -20.68 39.55 5.24
CA MET A 9 -19.43 38.89 4.86
C MET A 9 -19.17 37.63 5.71
N LEU A 10 -19.43 37.69 7.02
CA LEU A 10 -19.29 36.53 7.92
C LEU A 10 -20.31 35.42 7.60
N PHE A 11 -21.53 35.77 7.18
CA PHE A 11 -22.55 34.79 6.82
C PHE A 11 -22.23 34.06 5.51
N SER A 12 -21.54 34.74 4.58
CA SER A 12 -21.12 34.17 3.29
C SER A 12 -20.05 33.07 3.44
N SER A 13 -19.15 33.19 4.42
CA SER A 13 -18.07 32.20 4.62
C SER A 13 -18.53 30.87 5.22
N LEU A 14 -19.75 30.78 5.77
CA LEU A 14 -20.31 29.53 6.28
C LEU A 14 -20.86 28.59 5.19
N SER A 15 -20.90 29.03 3.93
CA SER A 15 -21.52 28.24 2.84
C SER A 15 -20.58 27.28 2.11
N PHE A 16 -19.38 27.01 2.64
CA PHE A 16 -18.57 25.88 2.15
C PHE A 16 -19.18 24.57 2.63
N THR A 17 -20.19 24.10 1.90
CA THR A 17 -20.71 22.74 2.03
C THR A 17 -19.57 21.75 1.73
N SER A 18 -19.31 20.87 2.69
CA SER A 18 -18.41 19.75 2.53
C SER A 18 -19.06 18.75 1.56
N GLN A 19 -18.59 18.72 0.30
CA GLN A 19 -18.85 17.59 -0.56
C GLN A 19 -18.16 16.37 0.07
N SER A 20 -18.88 15.61 0.91
CA SER A 20 -18.37 14.32 1.36
C SER A 20 -18.36 13.39 0.16
N ALA A 21 -17.18 12.91 -0.23
CA ALA A 21 -16.97 11.93 -1.31
C ALA A 21 -17.54 10.53 -0.99
N SER A 22 -18.64 10.46 -0.25
CA SER A 22 -19.36 9.23 0.10
C SER A 22 -20.69 9.08 -0.65
N GLN A 23 -21.09 10.08 -1.45
CA GLN A 23 -22.32 10.03 -2.25
C GLN A 23 -22.12 9.55 -3.68
N ASP A 24 -20.87 9.43 -4.15
CA ASP A 24 -20.59 8.65 -5.35
C ASP A 24 -20.73 7.18 -4.96
N GLY A 25 -21.85 6.57 -5.36
CA GLY A 25 -22.19 5.19 -5.02
C GLY A 25 -21.00 4.27 -5.25
N PHE A 26 -20.82 3.30 -4.35
CA PHE A 26 -19.73 2.32 -4.46
C PHE A 26 -19.61 1.80 -5.90
N PRO A 27 -18.40 1.77 -6.48
CA PRO A 27 -18.22 1.28 -7.84
C PRO A 27 -18.83 -0.11 -8.01
N ALA A 28 -19.37 -0.39 -9.20
CA ALA A 28 -19.88 -1.71 -9.55
C ALA A 28 -18.83 -2.80 -9.22
N LEU A 29 -19.28 -4.00 -8.83
CA LEU A 29 -18.37 -5.07 -8.39
C LEU A 29 -17.25 -5.36 -9.39
N GLU A 30 -17.54 -5.30 -10.68
CA GLU A 30 -16.56 -5.56 -11.75
C GLU A 30 -15.38 -4.57 -11.72
N THR A 31 -15.60 -3.31 -11.37
CA THR A 31 -14.52 -2.32 -11.27
C THR A 31 -13.79 -2.38 -9.93
N ARG A 32 -14.38 -3.00 -8.90
CA ARG A 32 -13.76 -3.15 -7.57
C ARG A 32 -12.63 -4.16 -7.51
N TYR A 33 -12.65 -5.17 -8.37
CA TYR A 33 -11.63 -6.23 -8.38
C TYR A 33 -10.56 -6.00 -9.45
N MET A 34 -10.41 -4.78 -9.99
CA MET A 34 -9.39 -4.45 -11.00
C MET A 34 -9.47 -5.37 -12.25
N GLY A 35 -10.67 -5.77 -12.65
CA GLY A 35 -10.89 -6.72 -13.74
C GLY A 35 -10.60 -8.18 -13.39
N LEU A 36 -10.27 -8.49 -12.12
CA LEU A 36 -10.20 -9.86 -11.61
C LEU A 36 -11.60 -10.41 -11.34
N GLU A 37 -11.75 -11.73 -11.49
CA GLU A 37 -12.98 -12.41 -11.08
C GLU A 37 -13.25 -12.20 -9.58
N PRO A 38 -14.47 -11.80 -9.19
CA PRO A 38 -14.83 -11.68 -7.78
C PRO A 38 -14.65 -13.01 -7.02
N PRO A 39 -14.30 -12.97 -5.72
CA PRO A 39 -14.19 -14.17 -4.91
C PRO A 39 -15.56 -14.84 -4.77
N GLY A 40 -15.57 -16.18 -4.85
CA GLY A 40 -16.75 -16.99 -4.57
C GLY A 40 -16.89 -17.34 -3.08
N LEU A 41 -17.91 -18.13 -2.76
CA LEU A 41 -18.12 -18.67 -1.40
C LEU A 41 -17.05 -19.69 -0.97
N THR A 42 -16.40 -20.34 -1.94
CA THR A 42 -15.31 -21.28 -1.68
C THR A 42 -13.97 -20.54 -1.74
N PRO A 43 -13.15 -20.58 -0.68
CA PRO A 43 -11.85 -19.92 -0.68
C PRO A 43 -10.90 -20.60 -1.68
N LYS A 44 -10.15 -19.78 -2.42
CA LYS A 44 -9.08 -20.21 -3.33
C LYS A 44 -7.77 -19.57 -2.90
N LEU A 45 -6.64 -20.22 -3.18
CA LEU A 45 -5.33 -19.64 -2.95
C LEU A 45 -5.14 -18.39 -3.79
N PHE A 46 -4.65 -17.32 -3.17
CA PHE A 46 -4.27 -16.10 -3.88
C PHE A 46 -2.92 -16.30 -4.58
N ALA A 47 -2.88 -16.03 -5.88
CA ALA A 47 -1.69 -16.10 -6.74
C ALA A 47 -0.80 -17.35 -6.44
N PRO A 48 -1.31 -18.57 -6.66
CA PRO A 48 -0.58 -19.81 -6.36
C PRO A 48 0.72 -19.90 -7.15
N GLY A 49 1.80 -20.31 -6.48
CA GLY A 49 3.13 -20.39 -7.08
C GLY A 49 3.87 -19.04 -7.22
N ILE A 50 3.20 -17.92 -6.95
CA ILE A 50 3.79 -16.58 -6.93
C ILE A 50 3.85 -16.05 -5.50
N VAL A 51 2.68 -15.91 -4.85
CA VAL A 51 2.56 -15.49 -3.44
C VAL A 51 2.37 -16.69 -2.54
N SER A 52 1.42 -17.58 -2.90
CA SER A 52 1.19 -18.80 -2.14
C SER A 52 2.14 -19.91 -2.60
N THR A 53 3.32 -20.00 -1.98
CA THR A 53 4.34 -21.02 -2.28
C THR A 53 4.41 -22.09 -1.19
N LYS A 54 4.97 -23.28 -1.50
CA LYS A 54 5.17 -24.34 -0.49
C LYS A 54 6.48 -24.18 0.27
N GLN A 55 7.42 -23.40 -0.26
CA GLN A 55 8.81 -23.33 0.16
C GLN A 55 9.02 -22.22 1.18
N TYR A 56 8.37 -21.07 0.95
CA TYR A 56 8.64 -19.85 1.67
C TYR A 56 7.38 -19.25 2.29
N LEU A 57 7.59 -18.55 3.39
CA LEU A 57 6.63 -17.69 4.05
C LEU A 57 7.26 -16.30 4.15
N GLU A 58 6.72 -15.34 3.40
CA GLU A 58 7.06 -13.94 3.48
C GLU A 58 6.19 -13.22 4.51
N THR A 59 6.82 -12.48 5.42
CA THR A 59 6.19 -11.68 6.47
C THR A 59 6.73 -10.26 6.45
N GLU A 60 6.07 -9.34 7.15
CA GLU A 60 6.55 -7.95 7.35
C GLU A 60 6.83 -7.23 6.03
N VAL A 61 5.90 -7.37 5.08
CA VAL A 61 6.03 -6.72 3.77
C VAL A 61 5.80 -5.22 3.93
N VAL A 62 6.82 -4.42 3.65
CA VAL A 62 6.78 -2.96 3.76
C VAL A 62 7.29 -2.32 2.48
N PHE A 63 6.53 -1.39 1.92
CA PHE A 63 6.95 -0.55 0.80
C PHE A 63 7.60 0.73 1.31
N LEU A 64 8.60 1.25 0.58
CA LEU A 64 8.97 2.65 0.73
C LEU A 64 7.81 3.54 0.28
N SER A 65 7.73 4.74 0.86
CA SER A 65 6.65 5.69 0.57
C SER A 65 6.56 6.09 -0.91
N ASP A 66 7.68 5.99 -1.65
CA ASP A 66 7.75 6.26 -3.09
C ASP A 66 7.37 5.05 -3.96
N MET A 67 7.03 3.91 -3.36
CA MET A 67 6.67 2.64 -4.00
C MET A 67 7.74 2.07 -4.94
N THR A 68 8.98 2.56 -4.87
CA THR A 68 10.08 2.09 -5.75
C THR A 68 10.78 0.85 -5.22
N GLN A 69 10.65 0.60 -3.92
CA GLN A 69 11.24 -0.55 -3.24
C GLN A 69 10.25 -1.13 -2.24
N LEU A 70 10.38 -2.42 -2.01
CA LEU A 70 9.68 -3.13 -0.96
C LEU A 70 10.68 -4.04 -0.23
N SER A 71 10.42 -4.30 1.03
CA SER A 71 11.18 -5.26 1.82
C SER A 71 10.26 -6.25 2.50
N PHE A 72 10.77 -7.44 2.78
CA PHE A 72 10.05 -8.46 3.53
C PHE A 72 11.02 -9.42 4.20
N THR A 73 10.55 -10.09 5.24
CA THR A 73 11.26 -11.18 5.90
C THR A 73 10.80 -12.50 5.29
N ARG A 74 11.72 -13.26 4.71
CA ARG A 74 11.47 -14.59 4.16
C ARG A 74 11.92 -15.67 5.13
N ASN A 75 10.97 -16.53 5.48
CA ASN A 75 11.19 -17.78 6.18
C ASN A 75 11.03 -18.94 5.20
N GLY A 76 11.63 -20.09 5.49
CA GLY A 76 11.49 -21.27 4.64
C GLY A 76 11.98 -22.53 5.35
N ARG A 77 11.49 -23.69 4.91
CA ARG A 77 11.88 -24.98 5.53
C ARG A 77 13.38 -25.25 5.47
N GLU A 78 14.04 -24.77 4.42
CA GLU A 78 15.48 -24.97 4.20
C GLU A 78 16.34 -23.81 4.72
N LEU A 79 15.71 -22.72 5.18
CA LEU A 79 16.41 -21.55 5.73
C LEU A 79 16.68 -21.77 7.22
N LYS A 80 17.95 -21.73 7.63
CA LYS A 80 18.34 -21.83 9.04
C LYS A 80 17.85 -20.64 9.88
N THR A 81 17.78 -19.47 9.26
CA THR A 81 17.32 -18.22 9.89
C THR A 81 16.49 -17.41 8.91
N PRO A 82 15.56 -16.56 9.39
CA PRO A 82 14.83 -15.62 8.54
C PRO A 82 15.79 -14.72 7.74
N GLN A 83 15.44 -14.41 6.50
CA GLN A 83 16.22 -13.52 5.63
C GLN A 83 15.43 -12.26 5.33
N TRP A 84 16.04 -11.10 5.59
CA TRP A 84 15.47 -9.83 5.17
C TRP A 84 15.88 -9.52 3.73
N ILE A 85 14.90 -9.36 2.86
CA ILE A 85 15.08 -9.17 1.41
C ILE A 85 14.53 -7.79 1.02
N VAL A 86 15.24 -7.09 0.15
CA VAL A 86 14.77 -5.85 -0.48
C VAL A 86 14.64 -6.07 -1.97
N MET A 87 13.47 -5.77 -2.52
CA MET A 87 13.22 -5.73 -3.95
C MET A 87 13.13 -4.27 -4.42
N GLN A 88 13.69 -3.98 -5.58
CA GLN A 88 13.61 -2.69 -6.24
C GLN A 88 12.91 -2.83 -7.59
N HIS A 89 12.00 -1.91 -7.87
CA HIS A 89 11.35 -1.79 -9.16
C HIS A 89 12.27 -1.03 -10.14
N LYS A 90 12.61 -1.67 -11.26
CA LYS A 90 13.35 -1.07 -12.38
C LYS A 90 12.78 -1.60 -13.69
N GLU A 91 12.49 -0.71 -14.63
CA GLU A 91 12.07 -1.07 -15.99
C GLU A 91 10.88 -2.06 -16.04
N GLY A 92 9.89 -1.85 -15.17
CA GLY A 92 8.69 -2.70 -15.09
C GLY A 92 8.89 -4.03 -14.36
N LYS A 93 10.04 -4.26 -13.73
CA LYS A 93 10.38 -5.51 -13.03
C LYS A 93 10.84 -5.27 -11.61
N TRP A 94 10.48 -6.19 -10.72
CA TRP A 94 11.01 -6.25 -9.36
C TRP A 94 12.25 -7.13 -9.33
N LEU A 95 13.37 -6.58 -8.89
CA LEU A 95 14.66 -7.26 -8.80
C LEU A 95 15.18 -7.18 -7.37
N GLU A 96 15.78 -8.25 -6.88
CA GLU A 96 16.44 -8.22 -5.58
C GLU A 96 17.59 -7.20 -5.59
N LYS A 97 17.66 -6.39 -4.53
CA LYS A 97 18.68 -5.37 -4.34
C LYS A 97 19.58 -5.77 -3.18
N ALA A 98 20.85 -6.00 -3.49
CA ALA A 98 21.87 -6.20 -2.46
C ALA A 98 22.01 -4.94 -1.60
N ILE A 99 21.93 -5.11 -0.29
CA ILE A 99 22.11 -4.04 0.70
C ILE A 99 23.43 -4.25 1.43
N ALA A 100 24.30 -3.24 1.41
CA ALA A 100 25.54 -3.28 2.16
C ALA A 100 25.24 -3.26 3.68
N PRO A 101 26.03 -3.94 4.54
CA PRO A 101 25.81 -3.95 5.99
C PRO A 101 25.68 -2.55 6.60
N SER A 102 26.47 -1.59 6.10
CA SER A 102 26.44 -0.18 6.55
C SER A 102 25.13 0.55 6.23
N GLN A 103 24.32 0.05 5.29
CA GLN A 103 23.07 0.67 4.86
C GLN A 103 21.84 0.10 5.58
N VAL A 104 21.97 -1.03 6.26
CA VAL A 104 20.84 -1.74 6.89
C VAL A 104 20.08 -0.84 7.86
N VAL A 105 20.78 -0.14 8.76
CA VAL A 105 20.16 0.79 9.72
C VAL A 105 19.40 1.92 9.01
N LYS A 106 19.96 2.44 7.91
CA LYS A 106 19.30 3.49 7.11
C LYS A 106 17.98 2.99 6.53
N TYR A 107 17.91 1.75 6.06
CA TYR A 107 16.67 1.17 5.53
C TYR A 107 15.61 0.99 6.60
N PHE A 108 15.97 0.52 7.80
CA PHE A 108 15.02 0.40 8.90
C PHE A 108 14.38 1.75 9.26
N VAL A 109 15.16 2.84 9.25
CA VAL A 109 14.63 4.19 9.48
C VAL A 109 13.70 4.67 8.35
N LEU A 110 14.01 4.31 7.11
CA LEU A 110 13.19 4.70 5.95
C LEU A 110 11.86 3.93 5.88
N LEU A 111 11.86 2.66 6.30
CA LEU A 111 10.68 1.79 6.24
C LEU A 111 9.75 1.94 7.46
N ALA A 112 10.25 2.52 8.57
CA ALA A 112 9.45 2.74 9.78
C ALA A 112 8.66 4.08 9.78
N ARG A 113 8.59 4.78 8.64
CA ARG A 113 7.88 6.05 8.46
C ARG A 113 6.67 5.86 7.56
#